data_AF-A0A2H5ZQ53-F1
#
_entry.id   AF-A0A2H5ZQ53-F1
#
_cell.length_a   1.000
_cell.length_b   1.000
_cell.length_c   1.000
_cell.angle_alpha   90.00
_cell.angle_beta   90.00
_cell.angle_gamma   90.00
#
_symmetry.space_group_name_H-M   'P 1'
#
loop_
_entity.id
_entity.type
_entity.pdbx_description
1 polymer ?
#
loop_
_entity_poly.entity_id
_entity_poly.type
_entity_poly.pdbx_seq_one_letter_code
_entity_poly.pdbx_strand_id
1 'polypeptide(L)'
;MMESKAVSPRRCTHCGREVRDTLHYRDSYLVDFHFLYTGEVEQDELWDEHAAVTRVVVHVRNPRFVFTCVDCYARPSVRRERERLLRPELEDAG
;
A
#
# COMPACT_ATOMS: atom_id res chain seq x y z
N MET A 1 -8.68 -23.64 24.76
CA MET A 1 -9.49 -22.51 24.25
C MET A 1 -8.50 -21.49 23.75
N MET A 2 -8.30 -21.37 22.44
CA MET A 2 -7.38 -20.36 21.89
C MET A 2 -8.15 -19.04 21.80
N GLU A 3 -7.72 -18.05 22.56
CA GLU A 3 -8.19 -16.67 22.42
C GLU A 3 -7.85 -16.19 21.02
N SER A 4 -8.88 -16.12 20.17
CA SER A 4 -8.80 -15.43 18.89
C SER A 4 -8.46 -13.97 19.17
N LYS A 5 -7.17 -13.64 19.10
CA LYS A 5 -6.63 -12.29 19.15
C LYS A 5 -7.47 -11.46 18.18
N ALA A 6 -8.28 -10.54 18.70
CA ALA A 6 -9.24 -9.78 17.91
C ALA A 6 -8.46 -9.00 16.84
N VAL A 7 -8.44 -9.54 15.61
CA VAL A 7 -7.85 -8.85 14.48
C VAL A 7 -8.75 -7.67 14.21
N SER A 8 -8.22 -6.46 14.41
CA SER A 8 -8.96 -5.24 14.10
C SER A 8 -9.48 -5.34 12.66
N PRO A 9 -10.78 -5.06 12.43
CA PRO A 9 -11.36 -5.24 11.12
C PRO A 9 -10.65 -4.32 10.11
N ARG A 10 -10.12 -4.92 9.04
CA ARG A 10 -9.56 -4.15 7.92
C ARG A 10 -10.69 -3.41 7.24
N ARG A 11 -10.56 -2.11 7.06
CA ARG A 11 -11.61 -1.25 6.48
C ARG A 11 -11.09 -0.50 5.28
N CYS A 12 -11.93 -0.39 4.26
CA CYS A 12 -11.69 0.45 3.11
C CYS A 12 -11.50 1.90 3.57
N THR A 13 -10.33 2.48 3.28
CA THR A 13 -10.03 3.89 3.61
C THR A 13 -10.93 4.87 2.86
N HIS A 14 -11.52 4.45 1.73
CA HIS A 14 -12.42 5.29 0.92
C HIS A 14 -13.86 5.33 1.45
N CYS A 15 -14.46 4.17 1.75
CA CYS A 15 -15.88 4.07 2.09
C CYS A 15 -16.17 3.50 3.48
N GLY A 16 -15.15 3.12 4.25
CA GLY A 16 -15.31 2.55 5.59
C GLY A 16 -15.83 1.11 5.65
N ARG A 17 -16.23 0.51 4.52
CA ARG A 17 -16.66 -0.88 4.43
C ARG A 17 -15.57 -1.79 4.97
N GLU A 18 -15.94 -2.73 5.83
CA GLU A 18 -15.05 -3.80 6.25
C GLU A 18 -14.68 -4.67 5.04
N VAL A 19 -13.39 -4.95 4.88
CA VAL A 19 -12.86 -5.79 3.81
C VAL A 19 -12.40 -7.13 4.37
N ARG A 20 -12.63 -8.18 3.61
CA ARG A 20 -12.32 -9.57 3.98
C ARG A 20 -11.06 -10.05 3.28
N ASP A 21 -10.40 -11.05 3.84
CA ASP A 21 -9.28 -11.71 3.17
C ASP A 21 -9.69 -12.31 1.82
N THR A 22 -8.69 -12.48 0.95
CA THR A 22 -8.86 -13.20 -0.30
C THR A 22 -9.30 -14.64 0.00
N LEU A 23 -10.43 -15.05 -0.61
CA LEU A 23 -10.89 -16.42 -0.52
C LEU A 23 -10.34 -17.22 -1.70
N HIS A 24 -9.66 -18.32 -1.41
CA HIS A 24 -9.13 -19.23 -2.42
C HIS A 24 -10.09 -20.41 -2.61
N TYR A 25 -10.51 -20.64 -3.85
CA TYR A 25 -11.27 -21.80 -4.28
C TYR A 25 -10.36 -22.77 -5.06
N ARG A 26 -10.88 -23.95 -5.43
CA ARG A 26 -10.10 -24.98 -6.12
C ARG A 26 -9.55 -24.52 -7.48
N ASP A 27 -10.28 -23.65 -8.18
CA ASP A 27 -10.00 -23.19 -9.54
C ASP A 27 -10.02 -21.66 -9.69
N SER A 28 -10.20 -20.93 -8.60
CA SER A 28 -10.43 -19.48 -8.63
C SER A 28 -10.10 -18.82 -7.30
N TYR A 29 -10.13 -17.50 -7.27
CA TYR A 29 -9.97 -16.71 -6.05
C TYR A 29 -10.89 -15.50 -6.09
N LEU A 30 -11.37 -15.08 -4.92
CA LEU A 30 -12.17 -13.87 -4.75
C LEU A 30 -11.39 -12.87 -3.91
N VAL A 31 -11.01 -11.76 -4.53
CA VAL A 31 -10.34 -10.63 -3.87
C VAL A 31 -11.40 -9.62 -3.42
N ASP A 32 -11.32 -9.17 -2.17
CA ASP A 32 -12.25 -8.17 -1.64
C ASP A 32 -11.59 -6.77 -1.47
N PHE A 33 -10.26 -6.68 -1.53
CA PHE A 33 -9.52 -5.42 -1.44
C PHE A 33 -8.19 -5.40 -2.19
N HIS A 34 -7.77 -4.20 -2.55
CA HIS A 34 -6.40 -3.83 -2.88
C HIS A 34 -5.69 -3.32 -1.64
N PHE A 35 -4.45 -3.78 -1.46
CA PHE A 35 -3.57 -3.40 -0.36
C PHE A 35 -2.45 -2.51 -0.88
N LEU A 36 -2.21 -1.40 -0.18
CA LEU A 36 -1.07 -0.55 -0.43
C LEU A 36 -0.30 -0.34 0.88
N TYR A 37 0.99 -0.68 0.83
CA TYR A 37 1.98 -0.27 1.81
C TYR A 37 2.61 1.05 1.35
N THR A 38 2.38 2.11 2.10
CA THR A 38 2.88 3.47 1.80
C THR A 38 3.27 4.13 3.12
N GLY A 39 3.65 5.40 3.14
CA GLY A 39 4.03 6.10 4.37
C GLY A 39 4.69 7.44 4.09
N GLU A 40 5.16 8.09 5.15
CA GLU A 40 6.12 9.18 4.99
C GLU A 40 7.45 8.62 4.49
N VAL A 41 8.03 9.28 3.49
CA VAL A 41 9.30 8.90 2.91
C VAL A 41 10.40 9.89 3.24
N GLU A 42 11.62 9.39 3.29
CA GLU A 42 12.85 10.18 3.37
C GLU A 42 13.79 9.69 2.26
N GLN A 43 14.43 10.62 1.56
CA GLN A 43 15.42 10.31 0.54
C GLN A 43 16.82 10.51 1.10
N ASP A 44 17.65 9.48 0.95
CA ASP A 44 19.06 9.52 1.33
C ASP A 44 19.93 9.26 0.10
N GLU A 45 21.06 9.95 0.01
CA GLU A 45 22.07 9.68 -1.00
C GLU A 45 23.10 8.69 -0.44
N LEU A 46 23.21 7.53 -1.07
CA LEU A 46 24.18 6.50 -0.74
C LEU A 46 25.21 6.38 -1.85
N TRP A 47 26.48 6.60 -1.52
CA TRP A 47 27.59 6.30 -2.42
C TRP A 47 27.76 4.79 -2.58
N ASP A 48 27.63 4.27 -3.80
CA ASP A 48 27.96 2.88 -4.12
C ASP A 48 29.42 2.81 -4.60
N GLU A 49 30.30 2.32 -3.73
CA GLU A 49 31.73 2.13 -4.03
C GLU A 49 32.00 1.18 -5.20
N HIS A 50 31.15 0.18 -5.44
CA HIS A 50 31.36 -0.82 -6.49
C HIS A 50 31.00 -0.28 -7.87
N ALA A 51 29.94 0.51 -7.93
CA ALA A 51 29.48 1.12 -9.18
C ALA A 51 30.07 2.53 -9.41
N ALA A 52 30.73 3.10 -8.41
CA ALA A 52 31.23 4.48 -8.40
C ALA A 52 30.15 5.51 -8.77
N VAL A 53 28.94 5.32 -8.24
CA VAL A 53 27.78 6.21 -8.45
C VAL A 53 27.07 6.52 -7.13
N THR A 54 26.52 7.73 -7.03
CA THR A 54 25.56 8.07 -5.97
C THR A 54 24.20 7.49 -6.32
N ARG A 55 23.61 6.72 -5.39
CA ARG A 55 22.25 6.20 -5.49
C ARG A 55 21.35 6.98 -4.56
N VAL A 56 20.18 7.38 -5.05
CA VAL A 56 19.10 7.87 -4.19
C VAL A 56 18.35 6.67 -3.64
N VAL A 57 18.32 6.54 -2.32
CA VAL A 57 17.60 5.50 -1.59
C VAL A 57 16.39 6.14 -0.94
N VAL A 58 15.21 5.53 -1.12
CA VAL A 58 13.97 6.01 -0.52
C VAL A 58 13.62 5.11 0.67
N HIS A 59 13.58 5.70 1.87
CA HIS A 59 13.21 5.04 3.12
C HIS A 59 11.77 5.39 3.51
N VAL A 60 10.97 4.41 3.90
CA VAL A 60 9.63 4.65 4.47
C VAL A 60 9.76 4.72 6.00
N ARG A 61 9.63 5.92 6.58
CA ARG A 61 9.82 6.16 8.03
C ARG A 61 8.55 5.92 8.85
N ASN A 62 7.39 6.27 8.29
CA ASN A 62 6.09 6.09 8.95
C ASN A 62 5.17 5.23 8.10
N PRO A 63 5.30 3.88 8.17
CA PRO A 63 4.54 2.99 7.33
C PRO A 63 3.06 2.98 7.69
N ARG A 64 2.22 3.14 6.69
CA ARG A 64 0.76 3.07 6.78
C ARG A 64 0.22 2.04 5.80
N PHE A 65 -0.82 1.34 6.25
CA PHE A 65 -1.52 0.33 5.48
C PHE A 65 -2.82 0.91 4.94
N VAL A 66 -2.94 1.02 3.63
CA VAL A 66 -4.15 1.51 2.97
C VAL A 66 -4.87 0.33 2.33
N PHE A 67 -6.08 0.06 2.82
CA PHE A 67 -6.97 -0.95 2.26
C PHE A 67 -8.03 -0.24 1.40
N THR A 68 -8.25 -0.71 0.17
CA THR A 68 -9.31 -0.18 -0.70
C THR A 68 -10.14 -1.32 -1.23
N CYS A 69 -11.46 -1.34 -0.98
CA CYS A 69 -12.31 -2.40 -1.52
C CYS A 69 -12.33 -2.39 -3.05
N VAL A 70 -12.56 -3.55 -3.66
CA VAL A 70 -12.60 -3.71 -5.13
C VAL A 70 -13.58 -2.74 -5.81
N ASP A 71 -14.74 -2.50 -5.20
CA ASP A 71 -15.74 -1.57 -5.74
C ASP A 71 -15.23 -0.12 -5.79
N CYS A 72 -14.55 0.31 -4.73
CA CYS A 72 -13.95 1.65 -4.69
C CYS A 72 -12.76 1.74 -5.64
N TYR A 73 -11.92 0.70 -5.70
CA TYR A 73 -10.76 0.69 -6.57
C TYR A 73 -11.12 0.66 -8.07
N ALA A 74 -12.28 0.10 -8.43
CA ALA A 74 -12.81 0.17 -9.79
C ALA A 74 -13.13 1.61 -10.25
N ARG A 75 -13.30 2.56 -9.31
CA ARG A 75 -13.57 3.97 -9.63
C ARG A 75 -12.27 4.67 -10.07
N PRO A 76 -12.21 5.28 -11.27
CA PRO A 76 -10.98 5.90 -11.77
C PRO A 76 -10.41 7.03 -10.91
N SER A 77 -11.27 7.76 -10.18
CA SER A 77 -10.81 8.81 -9.25
C SER A 77 -10.06 8.22 -8.06
N VAL A 78 -10.61 7.17 -7.45
CA VAL A 78 -10.01 6.48 -6.30
C VAL A 78 -8.72 5.79 -6.73
N ARG A 79 -8.71 5.13 -7.89
CA ARG A 79 -7.51 4.47 -8.40
C ARG A 79 -6.35 5.46 -8.59
N ARG A 80 -6.61 6.61 -9.23
CA ARG A 80 -5.60 7.67 -9.42
C ARG A 80 -5.09 8.23 -8.09
N GLU A 81 -5.96 8.39 -7.10
CA GLU A 81 -5.56 8.81 -5.76
C GLU A 81 -4.59 7.79 -5.14
N ARG A 82 -4.88 6.49 -5.24
CA ARG A 82 -4.00 5.42 -4.72
C ARG A 82 -2.68 5.32 -5.48
N GLU A 83 -2.69 5.54 -6.80
CA GLU A 83 -1.49 5.58 -7.63
C GLU A 83 -0.55 6.74 -7.26
N ARG A 84 -1.07 7.88 -6.78
CA ARG A 84 -0.22 8.97 -6.25
C ARG A 84 0.52 8.56 -4.98
N LEU A 85 -0.15 7.81 -4.11
CA LEU A 85 0.44 7.31 -2.86
C LEU A 85 1.51 6.21 -3.07
N LEU A 86 1.59 5.65 -4.28
CA LEU A 86 2.58 4.65 -4.69
C LEU A 86 3.91 5.28 -5.14
N ARG A 87 3.96 6.60 -5.42
CA ARG A 87 5.11 7.25 -6.05
C ARG A 87 5.68 8.41 -5.20
N PRO A 88 6.10 8.15 -3.96
CA PRO A 88 6.74 9.16 -3.14
C PRO A 88 7.98 9.80 -3.80
N GLU A 89 8.66 9.08 -4.69
CA GLU A 89 9.83 9.57 -5.44
C GLU A 89 9.53 10.66 -6.48
N LEU A 90 8.25 11.00 -6.74
CA LEU A 90 7.84 12.01 -7.72
C LEU A 90 7.28 13.30 -7.10
N GLU A 91 7.10 13.37 -5.78
CA GLU A 91 6.52 14.56 -5.14
C GLU A 91 7.52 15.72 -4.96
N ASP A 92 8.84 15.48 -5.13
CA ASP A 92 9.91 16.50 -5.01
C ASP A 92 10.62 16.83 -6.34
N ALA A 93 9.97 16.65 -7.50
CA ALA A 93 10.47 17.17 -8.78
C ALA A 93 9.92 18.58 -9.07
N GLY A 94 9.93 19.47 -8.08
CA GLY A 94 9.42 20.85 -8.14
C GLY A 94 10.46 21.87 -7.69
#